data_AF-A0A2N2MSV9-F1
#
_entry.id   AF-A0A2N2MSV9-F1
#
_cell.length_a   1.000
_cell.length_b   1.000
_cell.length_c   1.000
_cell.angle_alpha   90.00
_cell.angle_beta   90.00
_cell.angle_gamma   90.00
#
_symmetry.space_group_name_H-M   'P 1'
#
loop_
_entity.id
_entity.type
_entity.pdbx_description
1 polymer ?
#
loop_
_entity_poly.entity_id
_entity_poly.type
_entity_poly.pdbx_seq_one_letter_code
_entity_poly.pdbx_strand_id
1 'polypeptide(L)'
;MKVFRSHLLICGGTGCQSSGSTGVKNALLEELVKRKLAEEIKVVETGCNGFCALGPIMVIYPEGVIYVNLKPADIPELVEEHLIKGRTLERLLYREPGTDKIIPTMQDIPFFSLQELRVLKNRGLIDPEKIEEYIARDGYAGMAKALTEMTPEQIVQEMLDSGLRGRGGAGFPTGLKWKFAAGSK
;
A
#
# COMPACT_ATOMS: atom_id res chain seq x y z
N MET A 1 -1.43 23.65 -5.33
CA MET A 1 -0.99 22.25 -5.16
C MET A 1 -0.11 21.92 -6.36
N LYS A 2 1.12 21.44 -6.14
CA LYS A 2 2.03 21.11 -7.24
C LYS A 2 1.57 19.81 -7.90
N VAL A 3 1.43 19.82 -9.22
CA VAL A 3 1.01 18.66 -9.99
C VAL A 3 2.25 17.88 -10.40
N PHE A 4 2.29 16.59 -10.06
CA PHE A 4 3.35 15.68 -10.49
C PHE A 4 2.81 14.80 -11.61
N ARG A 5 3.60 14.59 -12.67
CA ARG A 5 3.20 13.75 -13.81
C ARG A 5 3.20 12.27 -13.45
N SER A 6 4.04 11.87 -12.50
CA SER A 6 4.15 10.47 -12.05
C SER A 6 4.37 10.39 -10.54
N HIS A 7 3.83 9.33 -9.93
CA HIS A 7 4.03 9.00 -8.52
C HIS A 7 4.66 7.62 -8.39
N LEU A 8 5.80 7.55 -7.70
CA LEU A 8 6.57 6.33 -7.44
C LEU A 8 6.30 5.91 -6.00
N LEU A 9 5.43 4.93 -5.83
CA LEU A 9 5.01 4.40 -4.53
C LEU A 9 5.93 3.24 -4.17
N ILE A 10 6.88 3.49 -3.28
CA ILE A 10 7.85 2.49 -2.80
C ILE A 10 7.32 1.85 -1.53
N CYS A 11 7.42 0.53 -1.41
CA CYS A 11 7.03 -0.18 -0.21
C CYS A 11 8.01 0.08 0.95
N GLY A 12 7.54 0.75 2.01
CA GLY A 12 8.24 1.01 3.26
C GLY A 12 7.98 -0.05 4.35
N GLY A 13 7.28 -1.15 4.03
CA GLY A 13 7.09 -2.24 4.98
C GLY A 13 8.42 -2.88 5.40
N THR A 14 8.49 -3.38 6.64
CA THR A 14 9.72 -3.96 7.23
C THR A 14 10.37 -5.04 6.37
N GLY A 15 9.57 -5.88 5.70
CA GLY A 15 10.08 -6.86 4.73
C GLY A 15 10.86 -6.20 3.59
N CYS A 16 10.29 -5.16 2.97
CA CYS A 16 10.95 -4.41 1.90
C CYS A 16 12.16 -3.61 2.39
N GLN A 17 12.07 -2.99 3.56
CA GLN A 17 13.20 -2.29 4.18
C GLN A 17 14.37 -3.24 4.44
N SER A 18 14.08 -4.43 5.00
CA SER A 18 15.10 -5.46 5.24
C SER A 18 15.75 -5.99 3.96
N SER A 19 15.03 -5.97 2.83
CA SER A 19 15.55 -6.30 1.50
C SER A 19 16.19 -5.11 0.76
N GLY A 20 16.32 -3.94 1.39
CA GLY A 20 17.05 -2.80 0.84
C GLY A 20 16.22 -1.69 0.18
N SER A 21 14.91 -1.60 0.45
CA SER A 21 14.05 -0.55 -0.17
C SER A 21 14.49 0.88 0.16
N THR A 22 15.10 1.11 1.33
CA THR A 22 15.67 2.42 1.69
C THR A 22 16.78 2.84 0.73
N GLY A 23 17.64 1.91 0.32
CA GLY A 23 18.68 2.17 -0.67
C GLY A 23 18.10 2.49 -2.04
N VAL A 24 17.04 1.79 -2.44
CA VAL A 24 16.30 2.04 -3.69
C VAL A 24 15.69 3.45 -3.68
N LYS A 25 15.06 3.84 -2.56
CA LYS A 25 14.50 5.19 -2.37
C LYS A 25 15.56 6.27 -2.48
N ASN A 26 16.69 6.12 -1.80
CA ASN A 26 17.77 7.11 -1.83
C ASN A 26 18.35 7.25 -3.25
N ALA A 27 18.63 6.14 -3.93
CA ALA A 27 19.09 6.15 -5.31
C ALA A 27 18.08 6.83 -6.25
N LEU A 28 16.77 6.63 -6.03
CA LEU A 28 15.72 7.32 -6.79
C LEU A 28 15.76 8.83 -6.57
N LEU A 29 15.84 9.29 -5.33
CA LEU A 29 15.89 10.72 -5.02
C LEU A 29 17.12 11.38 -5.67
N GLU A 30 18.29 10.74 -5.57
CA GLU A 30 19.54 11.23 -6.16
C GLU A 30 19.45 11.29 -7.70
N GLU A 31 18.98 10.23 -8.35
CA GLU A 31 18.87 10.17 -9.81
C GLU A 31 17.83 11.16 -10.35
N LEU A 32 16.72 11.38 -9.63
CA LEU A 32 15.71 12.39 -10.01
C LEU A 32 16.27 13.81 -9.92
N VAL A 33 17.10 14.13 -8.92
CA VAL A 33 17.77 15.44 -8.82
C VAL A 33 18.77 15.60 -9.97
N LYS A 34 19.62 14.60 -10.20
CA LYS A 34 20.63 14.60 -11.28
C LYS A 34 20.01 14.83 -12.66
N ARG A 35 18.83 14.27 -12.90
CA ARG A 35 18.11 14.42 -14.17
C ARG A 35 17.11 15.58 -14.21
N LYS A 36 17.06 16.40 -13.16
CA LYS A 36 16.15 17.56 -13.02
C LYS A 36 14.65 17.18 -13.07
N LEU A 37 14.31 15.97 -12.63
CA LEU A 37 12.94 15.43 -12.62
C LEU A 37 12.26 15.55 -11.24
N ALA A 38 12.98 15.99 -10.20
CA ALA A 38 12.46 16.09 -8.84
C ALA A 38 11.22 17.00 -8.70
N GLU A 39 11.04 17.95 -9.63
CA GLU A 39 9.87 18.84 -9.66
C GLU A 39 8.67 18.24 -10.39
N GLU A 40 8.86 17.17 -11.16
CA GLU A 40 7.83 16.53 -11.99
C GLU A 40 7.38 15.18 -11.44
N ILE A 41 8.24 14.52 -10.66
CA ILE A 41 8.04 13.14 -10.20
C ILE A 41 8.05 13.10 -8.68
N LYS A 42 7.00 12.53 -8.09
CA LYS A 42 6.88 12.38 -6.64
C LYS A 42 7.25 10.97 -6.21
N VAL A 43 8.25 10.84 -5.36
CA VAL A 43 8.50 9.60 -4.62
C VAL A 43 7.67 9.62 -3.33
N VAL A 44 6.93 8.54 -3.10
CA VAL A 44 6.10 8.33 -1.90
C VAL A 44 6.53 7.02 -1.27
N GLU A 45 6.94 7.07 0.00
CA GLU A 45 7.11 5.85 0.78
C GLU A 45 5.74 5.46 1.33
N THR A 46 5.29 4.27 0.97
CA THR A 46 3.99 3.74 1.38
C THR A 46 4.16 2.70 2.49
N GLY A 47 3.05 2.26 3.08
CA GLY A 47 3.06 1.08 3.95
C GLY A 47 3.44 -0.22 3.21
N CYS A 48 3.24 -1.35 3.88
CA CYS A 48 3.50 -2.66 3.26
C CYS A 48 2.61 -2.90 2.02
N ASN A 49 3.20 -3.37 0.93
CA ASN A 49 2.47 -3.77 -0.27
C ASN A 49 1.84 -5.19 -0.13
N GLY A 50 2.46 -6.07 0.66
CA GLY A 50 1.94 -7.40 1.01
C GLY A 50 2.60 -8.58 0.30
N PHE A 51 3.42 -8.36 -0.74
CA PHE A 51 4.10 -9.42 -1.48
C PHE A 51 5.61 -9.49 -1.17
N CYS A 52 5.95 -9.76 0.10
CA CYS A 52 7.33 -9.66 0.59
C CYS A 52 8.35 -10.56 -0.17
N ALA A 53 7.92 -11.67 -0.75
CA ALA A 53 8.78 -12.57 -1.53
C ALA A 53 9.40 -11.91 -2.77
N LEU A 54 8.85 -10.77 -3.20
CA LEU A 54 9.30 -10.00 -4.36
C LEU A 54 9.75 -8.58 -3.99
N GLY A 55 10.00 -8.34 -2.70
CA GLY A 55 10.55 -7.07 -2.21
C GLY A 55 12.00 -6.86 -2.63
N PRO A 56 12.46 -5.60 -2.80
CA PRO A 56 11.69 -4.34 -2.72
C PRO A 56 10.72 -4.13 -3.89
N ILE A 57 9.53 -3.61 -3.58
CA ILE A 57 8.45 -3.33 -4.55
C ILE A 57 8.25 -1.83 -4.72
N MET A 58 8.01 -1.41 -5.96
CA MET A 58 7.54 -0.07 -6.30
C MET A 58 6.41 -0.13 -7.33
N VAL A 59 5.42 0.75 -7.20
CA VAL A 59 4.37 0.94 -8.20
C VAL A 59 4.46 2.36 -8.76
N ILE A 60 4.40 2.48 -10.09
CA ILE A 60 4.40 3.77 -10.78
C ILE A 60 2.99 4.09 -11.27
N TYR A 61 2.46 5.23 -10.85
CA TYR A 61 1.21 5.80 -11.35
C TYR A 61 1.52 6.98 -12.31
N PRO A 62 0.67 7.20 -13.34
CA PRO A 62 -0.71 6.70 -13.49
C PRO A 62 -0.88 5.30 -14.08
N GLU A 63 0.15 4.71 -14.68
CA GLU A 63 0.06 3.44 -15.43
C GLU A 63 -0.27 2.23 -14.55
N GLY A 64 0.03 2.31 -13.25
CA GLY A 64 -0.17 1.20 -12.31
C GLY A 64 0.88 0.08 -12.45
N VAL A 65 2.04 0.40 -13.03
CA VAL A 65 3.08 -0.58 -13.32
C VAL A 65 3.82 -0.97 -12.05
N ILE A 66 3.88 -2.27 -11.76
CA ILE A 66 4.58 -2.82 -10.60
C ILE A 66 5.97 -3.33 -10.99
N TYR A 67 6.96 -2.89 -10.21
CA TYR A 67 8.34 -3.34 -10.26
C TYR A 67 8.69 -4.12 -9.01
N VAL A 68 9.37 -5.24 -9.20
CA VAL A 68 9.71 -6.22 -8.16
C VAL A 68 11.21 -6.46 -8.08
N ASN A 69 11.68 -6.95 -6.93
CA ASN A 69 13.09 -7.27 -6.66
C ASN A 69 14.06 -6.12 -6.98
N LEU A 70 13.63 -4.87 -6.74
CA LEU A 70 14.41 -3.69 -7.08
C LEU A 70 15.71 -3.61 -6.29
N LYS A 71 16.80 -3.27 -6.98
CA LYS A 71 18.08 -2.92 -6.36
C LYS A 71 18.42 -1.46 -6.65
N PRO A 72 19.22 -0.81 -5.80
CA PRO A 72 19.69 0.55 -6.06
C PRO A 72 20.37 0.71 -7.43
N ALA A 73 21.06 -0.33 -7.90
CA ALA A 73 21.73 -0.35 -9.19
C ALA A 73 20.77 -0.35 -10.40
N ASP A 74 19.51 -0.73 -10.23
CA ASP A 74 18.51 -0.74 -11.30
C ASP A 74 17.94 0.67 -11.58
N ILE A 75 18.09 1.60 -10.63
CA ILE A 75 17.43 2.90 -10.67
C ILE A 75 17.81 3.77 -11.87
N PRO A 76 19.10 3.92 -12.24
CA PRO A 76 19.45 4.74 -13.40
C PRO A 76 18.81 4.28 -14.71
N GLU A 77 18.70 2.96 -14.92
CA GLU A 77 18.04 2.37 -16.08
C GLU A 77 16.52 2.52 -16.00
N LEU A 78 15.93 2.31 -14.82
CA LEU A 78 14.48 2.44 -14.62
C LEU A 78 14.01 3.88 -14.86
N VAL A 79 14.75 4.89 -14.38
CA VAL A 79 14.44 6.31 -14.62
C VAL A 79 14.56 6.65 -16.11
N GLU A 80 15.61 6.16 -16.77
CA GLU A 80 15.83 6.35 -18.21
C GLU A 80 14.69 5.73 -19.05
N GLU A 81 14.40 4.45 -18.85
CA GLU A 81 13.43 3.73 -19.69
C GLU A 81 11.99 4.17 -19.37
N HIS A 82 11.57 4.14 -18.11
CA HIS A 82 10.17 4.42 -17.78
C HIS A 82 9.89 5.91 -17.76
N LEU A 83 10.67 6.68 -16.99
CA LEU A 83 10.29 8.07 -16.69
C LEU A 83 10.66 9.04 -17.81
N ILE A 84 11.68 8.75 -18.62
CA ILE A 84 12.12 9.62 -19.72
C ILE A 84 11.62 9.11 -21.07
N LYS A 85 11.86 7.82 -21.38
CA LYS A 85 11.46 7.23 -22.67
C LYS A 85 10.03 6.72 -22.71
N GLY A 86 9.35 6.58 -21.57
CA GLY A 86 7.97 6.08 -21.50
C GLY A 86 7.83 4.57 -21.73
N ARG A 87 8.90 3.78 -21.58
CA ARG A 87 8.92 2.33 -21.79
C ARG A 87 9.08 1.58 -20.48
N THR A 88 8.27 0.54 -20.27
CA THR A 88 8.43 -0.32 -19.10
C THR A 88 9.72 -1.12 -19.16
N LEU A 89 10.34 -1.36 -18.00
CA LEU A 89 11.57 -2.12 -17.88
C LEU A 89 11.24 -3.60 -17.60
N GLU A 90 11.02 -4.38 -18.66
CA GLU A 90 10.44 -5.73 -18.61
C GLU A 90 11.17 -6.74 -17.71
N ARG A 91 12.49 -6.57 -17.53
CA ARG A 91 13.29 -7.45 -16.66
C ARG A 91 12.91 -7.33 -15.17
N LEU A 92 12.28 -6.23 -14.79
CA LEU A 92 11.88 -5.93 -13.41
C LEU A 92 10.36 -6.06 -13.18
N LEU A 93 9.60 -6.45 -14.22
CA LEU A 93 8.17 -6.73 -14.10
C LEU A 93 7.93 -8.12 -13.51
N TYR A 94 6.75 -8.33 -12.93
CA TYR A 94 6.35 -9.64 -12.43
C TYR A 94 6.24 -10.66 -13.57
N ARG A 95 6.84 -11.84 -13.36
CA ARG A 95 6.69 -13.01 -14.23
C ARG A 95 5.92 -14.08 -13.48
N GLU A 96 4.87 -14.59 -14.11
CA GLU A 96 4.04 -15.64 -13.52
C GLU A 96 4.84 -16.97 -13.48
N PRO A 97 5.05 -17.56 -12.29
CA PRO A 97 5.83 -18.78 -12.15
C PRO A 97 5.32 -19.92 -13.03
N GLY A 98 6.23 -20.59 -13.73
CA GLY A 98 5.88 -21.69 -14.64
C GLY A 98 5.35 -21.24 -16.01
N THR A 99 5.35 -19.94 -16.30
CA THR A 99 4.98 -19.40 -17.61
C THR A 99 5.98 -18.31 -18.03
N ASP A 100 5.96 -17.94 -19.32
CA ASP A 100 6.70 -16.77 -19.83
C ASP A 100 5.88 -15.47 -19.76
N LYS A 101 4.73 -15.48 -19.07
CA LYS A 101 3.80 -14.36 -19.03
C LYS A 101 4.32 -13.26 -18.09
N ILE A 102 4.48 -12.06 -18.65
CA ILE A 102 4.78 -10.83 -17.90
C ILE A 102 3.46 -10.14 -17.55
N ILE A 103 3.30 -9.74 -16.29
CA ILE A 103 2.12 -9.01 -15.82
C ILE A 103 2.58 -7.66 -15.27
N PRO A 104 2.36 -6.55 -15.99
CA PRO A 104 2.87 -5.24 -15.61
C PRO A 104 2.05 -4.60 -14.49
N THR A 105 0.79 -5.01 -14.31
CA THR A 105 -0.17 -4.31 -13.44
C THR A 105 -0.45 -5.13 -12.18
N MET A 106 -0.41 -4.48 -11.01
CA MET A 106 -0.60 -5.13 -9.71
C MET A 106 -1.94 -5.87 -9.61
N GLN A 107 -3.01 -5.30 -10.16
CA GLN A 107 -4.37 -5.85 -10.08
C GLN A 107 -4.54 -7.15 -10.87
N ASP A 108 -3.68 -7.43 -11.85
CA ASP A 108 -3.78 -8.60 -12.71
C ASP A 108 -2.93 -9.79 -12.20
N ILE A 109 -2.04 -9.54 -11.24
CA ILE A 109 -1.21 -10.59 -10.65
C ILE A 109 -2.11 -11.49 -9.78
N PRO A 110 -2.11 -12.83 -9.98
CA PRO A 110 -2.97 -13.77 -9.22
C PRO A 110 -2.86 -13.63 -7.70
N PHE A 111 -1.68 -13.30 -7.19
CA PHE A 111 -1.48 -13.04 -5.76
C PHE A 111 -2.40 -11.92 -5.26
N PHE A 112 -2.59 -10.83 -6.00
CA PHE A 112 -3.39 -9.68 -5.58
C PHE A 112 -4.86 -9.79 -6.01
N SER A 113 -5.12 -10.24 -7.24
CA SER A 113 -6.46 -10.23 -7.84
C SER A 113 -7.48 -11.11 -7.11
N LEU A 114 -7.00 -12.13 -6.39
CA LEU A 114 -7.82 -13.06 -5.62
C LEU A 114 -8.08 -12.61 -4.17
N GLN A 115 -7.59 -11.44 -3.77
CA GLN A 115 -7.72 -10.96 -2.39
C GLN A 115 -8.87 -9.97 -2.22
N GLU A 116 -9.64 -10.14 -1.16
CA GLU A 116 -10.61 -9.14 -0.70
C GLU A 116 -10.03 -8.33 0.47
N LEU A 117 -9.50 -7.14 0.18
CA LEU A 117 -8.85 -6.30 1.18
C LEU A 117 -9.88 -5.39 1.87
N ARG A 118 -10.29 -5.78 3.09
CA ARG A 118 -11.15 -4.93 3.94
C ARG A 118 -10.34 -4.05 4.90
N VAL A 119 -9.61 -4.67 5.83
CA VAL A 119 -8.77 -3.95 6.81
C VAL A 119 -7.55 -3.32 6.14
N LEU A 120 -6.97 -4.01 5.16
CA LEU A 120 -5.75 -3.57 4.47
C LEU A 120 -6.04 -2.83 3.16
N LYS A 121 -7.23 -2.24 2.99
CA LYS A 121 -7.67 -1.58 1.74
C LYS A 121 -6.75 -0.44 1.26
N ASN A 122 -5.96 0.15 2.16
CA ASN A 122 -5.05 1.26 1.88
C ASN A 122 -3.57 0.84 1.77
N ARG A 123 -3.26 -0.45 1.96
CA ARG A 123 -1.87 -0.94 1.96
C ARG A 123 -1.19 -0.64 0.62
N GLY A 124 0.01 -0.08 0.64
CA GLY A 124 0.76 0.26 -0.57
C GLY A 124 0.16 1.38 -1.43
N LEU A 125 -0.87 2.09 -0.96
CA LEU A 125 -1.56 3.16 -1.71
C LEU A 125 -1.41 4.54 -1.08
N ILE A 126 -1.15 4.61 0.23
CA ILE A 126 -0.99 5.87 0.96
C ILE A 126 0.37 5.94 1.64
N ASP A 127 0.83 7.17 1.83
CA ASP A 127 1.86 7.53 2.79
C ASP A 127 1.30 7.37 4.22
N PRO A 128 1.80 6.42 5.02
CA PRO A 128 1.28 6.17 6.36
C PRO A 128 1.55 7.33 7.33
N GLU A 129 2.44 8.27 6.99
CA GLU A 129 2.77 9.43 7.82
C GLU A 129 1.97 10.69 7.44
N LYS A 130 1.11 10.63 6.40
CA LYS A 130 0.21 11.73 6.03
C LYS A 130 -1.24 11.42 6.36
N ILE A 131 -1.74 12.09 7.40
CA ILE A 131 -3.12 11.90 7.88
C ILE A 131 -4.16 12.26 6.80
N GLU A 132 -3.87 13.23 5.95
CA GLU A 132 -4.76 13.69 4.88
C GLU A 132 -5.03 12.60 3.85
N GLU A 133 -4.01 11.78 3.54
CA GLU A 133 -4.17 10.64 2.61
C GLU A 133 -5.06 9.55 3.21
N TYR A 134 -5.01 9.35 4.53
CA TYR A 134 -5.91 8.43 5.22
C TYR A 134 -7.35 8.97 5.23
N ILE A 135 -7.54 10.24 5.59
CA ILE A 135 -8.86 10.92 5.60
C ILE A 135 -9.49 10.89 4.20
N ALA A 136 -8.71 11.17 3.15
CA ALA A 136 -9.19 11.14 1.77
C ALA A 136 -9.69 9.75 1.30
N ARG A 137 -9.42 8.69 2.08
CA ARG A 137 -9.83 7.30 1.83
C ARG A 137 -10.75 6.75 2.92
N ASP A 138 -11.64 7.61 3.41
CA ASP A 138 -12.62 7.35 4.47
C ASP A 138 -12.01 7.08 5.87
N GLY A 139 -10.74 7.42 6.05
CA GLY A 139 -10.09 7.38 7.35
C GLY A 139 -10.88 8.22 8.36
N TYR A 140 -11.07 7.68 9.56
CA TYR A 140 -11.87 8.27 10.63
C TYR A 140 -13.39 8.39 10.37
N ALA A 141 -13.91 8.07 9.19
CA ALA A 141 -15.35 8.19 8.93
C ALA A 141 -16.20 7.36 9.91
N GLY A 142 -15.78 6.13 10.20
CA GLY A 142 -16.45 5.28 11.20
C GLY A 142 -16.33 5.82 12.63
N MET A 143 -15.22 6.50 12.96
CA MET A 143 -15.03 7.14 14.27
C MET A 143 -15.93 8.36 14.41
N ALA A 144 -16.02 9.20 13.36
CA ALA A 144 -16.91 10.35 13.34
C ALA A 144 -18.36 9.91 13.58
N LYS A 145 -18.85 8.94 12.80
CA LYS A 145 -20.19 8.35 12.99
C LYS A 145 -20.41 7.85 14.43
N ALA A 146 -19.47 7.07 14.96
CA ALA A 146 -19.58 6.52 16.31
C ALA A 146 -19.65 7.61 17.40
N LEU A 147 -18.91 8.72 17.23
CA LEU A 147 -18.85 9.79 18.22
C LEU A 147 -20.01 10.78 18.14
N THR A 148 -20.53 11.05 16.94
CA THR A 148 -21.51 12.13 16.72
C THR A 148 -22.93 11.63 16.49
N GLU A 149 -23.12 10.38 16.07
CA GLU A 149 -24.42 9.87 15.61
C GLU A 149 -24.89 8.61 16.37
N MET A 150 -24.04 8.01 17.22
CA MET A 150 -24.35 6.74 17.88
C MET A 150 -24.23 6.83 19.40
N THR A 151 -25.09 6.09 20.11
CA THR A 151 -24.91 5.82 21.53
C THR A 151 -23.96 4.62 21.75
N PRO A 152 -23.36 4.46 22.94
CA PRO A 152 -22.56 3.27 23.26
C PRO A 152 -23.30 1.95 23.01
N GLU A 153 -24.60 1.88 23.30
CA GLU A 153 -25.42 0.69 23.08
C GLU A 153 -25.57 0.37 21.58
N GLN A 154 -25.77 1.39 20.74
CA GLN A 154 -25.84 1.23 19.29
C GLN A 154 -24.51 0.76 18.71
N ILE A 155 -23.38 1.25 19.23
CA ILE A 155 -22.04 0.79 18.82
C ILE A 155 -21.86 -0.69 19.16
N VAL A 156 -22.25 -1.12 20.36
CA VAL A 156 -22.19 -2.53 20.76
C VAL A 156 -23.11 -3.39 19.87
N GLN A 157 -24.30 -2.90 19.52
CA GLN A 157 -25.23 -3.61 18.65
C GLN A 157 -24.67 -3.76 17.23
N GLU A 158 -24.11 -2.70 16.63
CA GLU A 158 -23.44 -2.75 15.33
C GLU A 158 -22.33 -3.82 15.31
N MET A 159 -21.54 -3.91 16.40
CA MET A 159 -20.51 -4.94 16.53
C MET A 159 -21.06 -6.36 16.68
N LEU A 160 -22.21 -6.54 17.31
CA LEU A 160 -22.91 -7.83 17.35
C LEU A 160 -23.39 -8.22 15.95
N ASP A 161 -24.03 -7.30 15.25
CA ASP A 161 -24.61 -7.50 13.92
C ASP A 161 -23.54 -7.77 12.86
N SER A 162 -22.35 -7.16 13.01
CA SER A 162 -21.19 -7.40 12.13
C SER A 162 -20.70 -8.85 12.13
N GLY A 163 -21.02 -9.63 13.17
CA GLY A 163 -20.49 -10.97 13.36
C GLY A 163 -18.97 -11.03 13.55
N LEU A 164 -18.31 -9.90 13.86
CA LEU A 164 -16.86 -9.88 14.02
C LEU A 164 -16.41 -10.79 15.16
N ARG A 165 -15.36 -11.57 14.90
CA ARG A 165 -14.72 -12.46 15.88
C ARG A 165 -13.28 -12.02 16.12
N GLY A 166 -12.78 -12.26 17.33
CA GLY A 166 -11.41 -11.94 17.71
C GLY A 166 -10.38 -12.64 16.80
N ARG A 167 -9.53 -11.85 16.14
CA ARG A 167 -8.52 -12.34 15.19
C ARG A 167 -7.20 -12.77 15.84
N GLY A 168 -7.12 -12.75 17.16
CA GLY A 168 -5.95 -13.23 17.93
C GLY A 168 -5.88 -14.74 18.14
N GLY A 169 -6.77 -15.54 17.51
CA GLY A 169 -6.76 -17.00 17.56
C GLY A 169 -8.03 -17.61 18.14
N ALA A 170 -8.42 -17.20 19.36
CA ALA A 170 -9.56 -17.81 20.07
C ALA A 170 -10.93 -17.61 19.38
N GLY A 171 -11.06 -16.60 18.51
CA GLY A 171 -12.30 -16.40 17.74
C GLY A 171 -13.53 -16.06 18.60
N PHE A 172 -13.36 -15.54 19.80
CA PHE A 172 -14.49 -15.11 20.63
C PHE A 172 -15.27 -13.97 19.94
N PRO A 173 -16.62 -13.96 19.95
CA PRO A 173 -17.40 -12.90 19.30
C PRO A 173 -17.11 -11.52 19.91
N THR A 174 -16.65 -10.59 19.08
CA THR A 174 -16.19 -9.27 19.53
C THR A 174 -17.34 -8.46 20.14
N GLY A 175 -18.51 -8.45 19.51
CA GLY A 175 -19.69 -7.76 20.05
C GLY A 175 -20.13 -8.26 21.42
N LEU A 176 -20.09 -9.58 21.67
CA LEU A 176 -20.41 -10.14 22.99
C LEU A 176 -19.39 -9.72 24.04
N LYS A 177 -18.10 -9.70 23.68
CA LYS A 177 -17.04 -9.23 24.57
C LYS A 177 -17.28 -7.77 24.99
N TRP A 178 -17.66 -6.92 24.05
CA TRP A 178 -17.96 -5.51 24.32
C TRP A 178 -19.21 -5.35 25.18
N LYS A 179 -20.26 -6.12 24.91
CA LYS A 179 -21.49 -6.13 25.71
C LYS A 179 -21.22 -6.50 27.17
N PHE A 180 -20.40 -7.53 27.43
CA PHE A 180 -20.02 -7.90 28.79
C PHE A 180 -19.23 -6.79 29.48
N ALA A 181 -18.24 -6.21 28.79
CA ALA A 181 -17.44 -5.12 29.34
C ALA A 181 -18.30 -3.89 29.70
N ALA A 182 -19.25 -3.51 28.85
CA ALA A 182 -20.17 -2.41 29.10
C ALA A 182 -21.10 -2.65 30.31
N GLY A 183 -21.41 -3.93 30.61
CA GLY A 183 -22.25 -4.31 31.76
C GLY A 183 -21.48 -4.49 33.07
N SER A 184 -20.15 -4.54 33.04
CA SER A 184 -19.31 -4.64 34.22
C SER A 184 -19.26 -3.30 34.95
N LYS A 185 -19.79 -3.27 36.18
CA LYS A 185 -19.65 -2.15 37.12
C LYS A 185 -18.52 -2.40 38.10
#